data_AF-A0A1Q7UTC3-F1
#
_entry.id   AF-A0A1Q7UTC3-F1
#
_cell.length_a   1.000
_cell.length_b   1.000
_cell.length_c   1.000
_cell.angle_alpha   90.00
_cell.angle_beta   90.00
_cell.angle_gamma   90.00
#
_symmetry.space_group_name_H-M   'P 1'
#
loop_
_entity.id
_entity.type
_entity.pdbx_description
1 polymer ?
#
loop_
_entity_poly.entity_id
_entity_poly.type
_entity_poly.pdbx_seq_one_letter_code
_entity_poly.pdbx_strand_id
1 'polypeptide(L)'
;MRYMLLIYGSEADTSGMTPEERIALMQAHAAFANEAQQRGLLTGGAPLQSTSTATTVRVRNGKTLITDGPFAETKEQLAGTYVLNCKDLDEAITMATKIPDALHGSVEIRPVLEL
;
A
#
# COMPACT_ATOMS: atom_id res chain seq x y z
N MET A 1 -9.41 10.00 13.20
CA MET A 1 -8.49 8.91 13.59
C MET A 1 -7.70 8.50 12.37
N ARG A 2 -6.39 8.34 12.49
CA ARG A 2 -5.57 7.94 11.35
C ARG A 2 -5.62 6.43 11.16
N TYR A 3 -5.79 6.01 9.91
CA TYR A 3 -5.71 4.63 9.46
C TYR A 3 -4.67 4.51 8.37
N MET A 4 -3.84 3.48 8.45
CA MET A 4 -2.93 3.08 7.39
C MET A 4 -3.62 1.98 6.57
N LEU A 5 -3.73 2.22 5.27
CA LEU A 5 -4.23 1.25 4.29
C LEU A 5 -3.00 0.67 3.59
N LEU A 6 -2.68 -0.58 3.90
CA LEU A 6 -1.57 -1.33 3.32
C LEU A 6 -2.06 -2.06 2.08
N ILE A 7 -1.49 -1.75 0.94
CA ILE A 7 -1.95 -2.26 -0.36
C ILE A 7 -1.05 -3.43 -0.74
N TYR A 8 -1.63 -4.63 -0.81
CA TYR A 8 -0.94 -5.85 -1.18
C TYR A 8 -1.41 -6.36 -2.54
N GLY A 9 -0.48 -6.81 -3.36
CA GLY A 9 -0.76 -7.40 -4.66
C GLY A 9 0.38 -8.29 -5.13
N SER A 10 0.12 -9.10 -6.15
CA SER A 10 1.12 -9.97 -6.79
C SER A 10 1.98 -9.18 -7.78
N GLU A 11 3.28 -9.07 -7.51
CA GLU A 11 4.26 -8.52 -8.45
C GLU A 11 4.33 -9.33 -9.75
N ALA A 12 4.10 -10.64 -9.66
CA ALA A 12 4.04 -11.50 -10.84
C ALA A 12 2.86 -11.10 -11.75
N ASP A 13 1.67 -10.87 -11.18
CA ASP A 13 0.48 -10.52 -11.95
C ASP A 13 0.62 -9.11 -12.55
N THR A 14 1.14 -8.16 -11.78
CA THR A 14 1.39 -6.79 -12.26
C THR A 14 2.48 -6.72 -13.34
N SER A 15 3.49 -7.60 -13.29
CA SER A 15 4.51 -7.71 -14.35
C SER A 15 3.93 -8.20 -15.68
N GLY A 16 2.87 -9.02 -15.62
CA GLY A 16 2.16 -9.54 -16.79
C GLY A 16 1.20 -8.56 -17.45
N MET A 17 0.93 -7.41 -16.83
CA MET A 17 0.00 -6.41 -17.39
C MET A 17 0.49 -5.85 -18.74
N THR A 18 -0.45 -5.52 -19.59
CA THR A 18 -0.23 -4.68 -20.78
C THR A 18 0.09 -3.24 -20.38
N PRO A 19 0.71 -2.43 -21.27
CA PRO A 19 0.87 -0.99 -21.04
C PRO A 19 -0.46 -0.28 -20.74
N GLU A 20 -1.54 -0.66 -21.42
CA GLU A 20 -2.88 -0.09 -21.26
C GLU A 20 -3.45 -0.39 -19.87
N GLU A 21 -3.33 -1.63 -19.39
CA GLU A 21 -3.76 -2.02 -18.04
C GLU A 21 -2.97 -1.29 -16.96
N ARG A 22 -1.65 -1.13 -17.13
CA ARG A 22 -0.83 -0.33 -16.20
C ARG A 22 -1.28 1.13 -16.16
N ILE A 23 -1.55 1.74 -17.31
CA ILE A 23 -2.05 3.13 -17.36
C ILE A 23 -3.41 3.23 -16.66
N ALA A 24 -4.33 2.29 -16.90
CA ALA A 24 -5.65 2.28 -16.27
C ALA A 24 -5.54 2.14 -14.74
N LEU A 25 -4.67 1.26 -14.25
CA LEU A 25 -4.39 1.11 -12.82
C LEU A 25 -3.85 2.41 -12.19
N MET A 26 -2.87 3.04 -12.85
CA MET A 26 -2.32 4.33 -12.39
C MET A 26 -3.39 5.44 -12.36
N GLN A 27 -4.27 5.48 -13.36
CA GLN A 27 -5.37 6.45 -13.41
C GLN A 27 -6.39 6.20 -12.31
N ALA A 28 -6.70 4.94 -12.00
CA ALA A 28 -7.60 4.58 -10.90
C ALA A 28 -7.03 5.01 -9.54
N HIS A 29 -5.73 4.80 -9.29
CA HIS A 29 -5.06 5.32 -8.09
C HIS A 29 -5.07 6.85 -8.03
N ALA A 30 -4.83 7.53 -9.15
CA ALA A 30 -4.87 8.99 -9.21
C ALA A 30 -6.28 9.51 -8.88
N ALA A 31 -7.32 8.88 -9.41
CA ALA A 31 -8.71 9.21 -9.12
C ALA A 31 -9.04 9.02 -7.63
N PHE A 32 -8.63 7.89 -7.04
CA PHE A 32 -8.79 7.63 -5.60
C PHE A 32 -8.08 8.68 -4.74
N ALA A 33 -6.80 8.98 -5.04
CA ALA A 33 -6.01 9.93 -4.29
C ALA A 33 -6.63 11.35 -4.36
N ASN A 34 -7.11 11.75 -5.53
CA ASN A 34 -7.82 13.01 -5.71
C ASN A 34 -9.13 13.06 -4.89
N GLU A 35 -9.93 11.98 -4.88
CA GLU A 35 -11.14 11.91 -4.05
C GLU A 35 -10.79 12.05 -2.56
N ALA A 36 -9.82 11.28 -2.08
CA ALA A 36 -9.39 11.29 -0.69
C ALA A 36 -8.84 12.66 -0.27
N GLN A 37 -8.12 13.35 -1.17
CA GLN A 37 -7.63 14.70 -0.95
C GLN A 37 -8.76 15.74 -0.92
N GLN A 38 -9.70 15.69 -1.86
CA GLN A 38 -10.86 16.60 -1.89
C GLN A 38 -11.74 16.47 -0.65
N ARG A 39 -11.83 15.27 -0.09
CA ARG A 39 -12.53 15.00 1.18
C ARG A 39 -11.72 15.36 2.43
N GLY A 40 -10.47 15.82 2.28
CA GLY A 40 -9.58 16.14 3.39
C GLY A 40 -9.12 14.93 4.21
N LEU A 41 -9.25 13.72 3.67
CA LEU A 41 -8.90 12.48 4.35
C LEU A 41 -7.42 12.13 4.19
N LEU A 42 -6.83 12.41 3.02
CA LEU A 42 -5.46 11.97 2.71
C LEU A 42 -4.41 12.75 3.51
N THR A 43 -3.63 12.05 4.32
CA THR A 43 -2.56 12.63 5.17
C THR A 43 -1.16 12.12 4.83
N GLY A 44 -1.06 11.09 3.99
CA GLY A 44 0.22 10.53 3.56
C GLY A 44 0.06 9.23 2.80
N GLY A 45 1.18 8.59 2.50
CA GLY A 45 1.25 7.37 1.70
C GLY A 45 2.10 7.53 0.44
N ALA A 46 2.43 6.41 -0.18
CA ALA A 46 3.18 6.35 -1.42
C ALA A 46 3.03 4.97 -2.07
N PRO A 47 3.08 4.87 -3.41
CA PRO A 47 3.41 3.62 -4.07
C PRO A 47 4.86 3.24 -3.78
N LEU A 48 5.15 1.94 -3.77
CA LEU A 48 6.49 1.39 -3.57
C LEU A 48 7.01 0.80 -4.88
N GLN A 49 8.33 0.74 -5.00
CA GLN A 49 8.99 -0.03 -6.04
C GLN A 49 8.87 -1.53 -5.76
N SER A 50 9.18 -2.36 -6.77
CA SER A 50 9.26 -3.83 -6.62
C SER A 50 10.11 -4.22 -5.42
N THR A 51 9.74 -5.31 -4.75
CA THR A 51 10.51 -5.92 -3.66
C THR A 51 11.92 -6.32 -4.08
N SER A 52 12.21 -6.46 -5.38
CA SER A 52 13.58 -6.63 -5.90
C SER A 52 14.50 -5.43 -5.63
N THR A 53 13.95 -4.22 -5.41
CA THR A 53 14.71 -3.03 -5.03
C THR A 53 14.79 -2.82 -3.53
N ALA A 54 14.19 -3.71 -2.73
CA ALA A 54 14.15 -3.57 -1.28
C ALA A 54 15.48 -3.98 -0.63
N THR A 55 15.73 -3.43 0.54
CA THR A 55 16.83 -3.87 1.42
C THR A 55 16.27 -4.02 2.83
N THR A 56 16.50 -5.18 3.43
CA THR A 56 16.03 -5.49 4.78
C THR A 56 17.19 -5.47 5.77
N VAL A 57 17.01 -4.76 6.89
CA VAL A 57 17.99 -4.65 7.97
C VAL A 57 17.45 -5.32 9.24
N ARG A 58 18.26 -6.13 9.91
CA ARG A 58 17.95 -6.77 11.20
C ARG A 58 19.10 -6.55 12.19
N VAL A 59 18.79 -6.05 13.39
CA VAL A 59 19.78 -5.92 14.48
C VAL A 59 19.44 -6.89 15.60
N ARG A 60 20.37 -7.79 15.93
CA ARG A 60 20.21 -8.80 16.99
C ARG A 60 21.51 -8.92 17.77
N ASN A 61 21.42 -8.83 19.10
CA ASN A 61 22.58 -8.93 20.00
C ASN A 61 23.73 -8.00 19.60
N GLY A 62 23.41 -6.76 19.22
CA GLY A 62 24.39 -5.75 18.78
C GLY A 62 25.00 -6.00 17.39
N LYS A 63 24.57 -7.04 16.65
CA LYS A 63 25.03 -7.32 15.29
C LYS A 63 23.99 -6.89 14.26
N THR A 64 24.44 -6.20 13.22
CA THR A 64 23.62 -5.77 12.08
C THR A 64 23.76 -6.78 10.94
N LEU A 65 22.62 -7.29 10.47
CA LEU A 65 22.49 -8.10 9.26
C LEU A 65 21.71 -7.30 8.22
N ILE A 66 22.25 -7.20 7.02
CA ILE A 66 21.62 -6.55 5.86
C ILE A 66 21.41 -7.63 4.80
N THR A 67 20.19 -7.71 4.26
CA THR A 67 19.82 -8.66 3.20
C THR A 67 19.11 -7.92 2.08
N ASP A 68 19.44 -8.24 0.84
CA ASP A 68 18.68 -7.77 -0.32
C ASP A 68 17.28 -8.39 -0.32
N GLY A 69 16.31 -7.63 -0.83
CA GLY A 69 14.92 -8.06 -0.90
C GLY A 69 14.06 -7.74 0.34
N PRO A 70 12.79 -8.19 0.33
CA PRO A 70 11.79 -7.84 1.33
C PRO A 70 12.01 -8.54 2.67
N PHE A 71 11.20 -8.18 3.66
CA PHE A 71 11.29 -8.75 5.01
C PHE A 71 11.05 -10.27 5.04
N ALA A 72 10.21 -10.76 4.13
CA ALA A 72 9.86 -12.15 3.91
C ALA A 72 9.40 -12.31 2.46
N GLU A 73 9.56 -13.51 1.92
CA GLU A 73 8.91 -13.90 0.67
C GLU A 73 7.45 -14.24 0.97
N THR A 74 6.55 -13.52 0.33
CA THR A 74 5.10 -13.67 0.48
C THR A 74 4.48 -13.86 -0.90
N LYS A 75 3.26 -14.43 -0.94
CA LYS A 75 2.51 -14.56 -2.19
C LYS A 75 2.13 -13.19 -2.77
N GLU A 76 1.74 -12.26 -1.90
CA GLU A 76 1.39 -10.88 -2.23
C GLU A 76 2.37 -9.92 -1.53
N GLN A 77 2.90 -8.96 -2.27
CA GLN A 77 3.91 -8.01 -1.82
C GLN A 77 3.27 -6.67 -1.48
N LEU A 78 3.86 -5.92 -0.55
CA LEU A 78 3.41 -4.58 -0.20
C LEU A 78 3.75 -3.62 -1.34
N ALA A 79 2.74 -3.25 -2.13
CA ALA A 79 2.89 -2.42 -3.32
C ALA A 79 2.76 -0.92 -3.01
N GLY A 80 2.15 -0.55 -1.89
CA GLY A 80 1.92 0.85 -1.55
C GLY A 80 1.17 1.03 -0.24
N THR A 81 1.05 2.29 0.16
CA THR A 81 0.25 2.67 1.33
C THR A 81 -0.53 3.96 1.09
N TYR A 82 -1.65 4.10 1.77
CA TYR A 82 -2.28 5.39 2.07
C TYR A 82 -2.39 5.57 3.59
N VAL A 83 -2.33 6.82 4.06
CA VAL A 83 -2.67 7.18 5.43
C VAL A 83 -3.84 8.16 5.38
N LEU A 84 -4.99 7.72 5.89
CA LEU A 84 -6.23 8.50 5.89
C LEU A 84 -6.61 8.93 7.30
N ASN A 85 -6.99 10.19 7.48
CA ASN A 85 -7.65 10.67 8.70
C ASN A 85 -9.17 10.53 8.52
N CYS A 86 -9.70 9.40 8.96
CA CYS A 86 -11.13 9.08 8.88
C CYS A 86 -11.85 9.37 10.20
N LYS A 87 -13.17 9.53 10.14
CA LYS A 87 -14.05 9.62 11.31
C LYS A 87 -13.96 8.37 12.18
N ASP A 88 -14.03 7.20 11.55
CA ASP A 88 -14.08 5.88 12.19
C ASP A 88 -13.58 4.79 11.21
N LEU A 89 -13.63 3.52 11.64
CA LEU A 89 -13.21 2.37 10.83
C LEU A 89 -14.14 2.15 9.63
N ASP A 90 -15.43 2.46 9.75
CA ASP A 90 -16.39 2.28 8.66
C ASP A 90 -16.10 3.22 7.49
N GLU A 91 -15.71 4.47 7.76
CA GLU A 91 -15.24 5.37 6.71
C GLU A 91 -13.94 4.87 6.07
N ALA A 92 -13.01 4.33 6.85
CA ALA A 92 -11.78 3.74 6.33
C ALA A 92 -12.07 2.51 5.43
N ILE A 93 -13.00 1.64 5.84
CA ILE A 93 -13.46 0.49 5.03
C ILE A 93 -14.08 0.99 3.72
N THR A 94 -14.96 1.98 3.80
CA THR A 94 -15.60 2.58 2.61
C THR A 94 -14.59 3.17 1.63
N MET A 95 -13.49 3.74 2.14
CA MET A 95 -12.40 4.21 1.28
C MET A 95 -11.57 3.05 0.74
N ALA A 96 -11.24 2.05 1.55
CA ALA A 96 -10.42 0.92 1.14
C ALA A 96 -11.04 0.13 -0.03
N THR A 97 -12.37 -0.02 -0.08
CA THR A 97 -13.06 -0.70 -1.19
C THR A 97 -12.96 0.03 -2.53
N LYS A 98 -12.55 1.29 -2.54
CA LYS A 98 -12.34 2.10 -3.75
C LYS A 98 -10.91 2.03 -4.30
N ILE A 99 -9.99 1.42 -3.56
CA ILE A 99 -8.61 1.22 -4.04
C ILE A 99 -8.64 0.09 -5.07
N PRO A 100 -8.07 0.27 -6.27
CA PRO A 100 -8.19 -0.70 -7.37
C PRO A 100 -7.67 -2.10 -6.99
N ASP A 101 -6.61 -2.19 -6.18
CA ASP A 101 -6.03 -3.45 -5.72
C ASP A 101 -6.97 -4.29 -4.86
N ALA A 102 -8.00 -3.69 -4.23
CA ALA A 102 -8.97 -4.43 -3.44
C ALA A 102 -9.76 -5.47 -4.26
N LEU A 103 -9.76 -5.35 -5.59
CA LEU A 103 -10.44 -6.28 -6.51
C LEU A 103 -9.62 -7.55 -6.83
N HIS A 104 -8.29 -7.46 -6.76
CA HIS A 104 -7.38 -8.51 -7.26
C HIS A 104 -6.25 -8.90 -6.29
N GLY A 105 -6.09 -8.13 -5.20
CA GLY A 105 -5.20 -8.42 -4.09
C GLY A 105 -5.91 -8.12 -2.77
N SER A 106 -5.29 -7.33 -1.90
CA SER A 106 -5.90 -6.96 -0.63
C SER A 106 -5.49 -5.58 -0.12
N VAL A 107 -6.37 -4.97 0.68
CA VAL A 107 -6.06 -3.75 1.44
C VAL A 107 -6.25 -4.06 2.92
N GLU A 108 -5.15 -4.10 3.69
CA GLU A 108 -5.21 -4.24 5.15
C GLU A 108 -5.35 -2.85 5.79
N ILE A 109 -6.40 -2.68 6.59
CA ILE A 109 -6.67 -1.42 7.31
C ILE A 109 -6.16 -1.57 8.75
N ARG A 110 -5.23 -0.70 9.15
CA ARG A 110 -4.70 -0.66 10.52
C ARG A 110 -4.90 0.72 11.14
N PRO A 111 -5.50 0.84 12.33
CA PRO A 111 -5.45 2.09 13.09
C PRO A 111 -4.01 2.47 13.41
N VAL A 112 -3.66 3.74 13.21
CA VAL A 112 -2.35 4.28 13.60
C VAL A 112 -2.37 4.63 15.08
N LEU A 113 -1.32 4.22 15.80
CA LEU A 113 -1.12 4.67 17.18
C LEU A 113 -0.66 6.13 17.18
N GLU A 114 -1.39 6.98 17.90
CA GLU A 114 -1.01 8.38 18.13
C GLU A 114 -0.07 8.45 19.34
N LEU A 115 1.08 9.12 19.20
CA LEU A 115 2.10 9.31 20.25
C LEU A 115 2.15 10.77 20.70
#